data_AF-A0A5J4RPI3-F1
#
_entry.id   AF-A0A5J4RPI3-F1
#
_cell.length_a   1.000
_cell.length_b   1.000
_cell.length_c   1.000
_cell.angle_alpha   90.00
_cell.angle_beta   90.00
_cell.angle_gamma   90.00
#
_symmetry.space_group_name_H-M   'P 1'
#
loop_
_entity.id
_entity.type
_entity.pdbx_description
1 polymer ?
#
loop_
_entity_poly.entity_id
_entity_poly.type
_entity_poly.pdbx_seq_one_letter_code
_entity_poly.pdbx_strand_id
1 'polypeptide(L)'
;MNKIIGEKIRTHFSSMAIYRDPMPTDSLFKGRNLPSFVKDFILKKYINESGQIDIGALTSFLDMVIPKKAETVKDKLSQGEQLTLLTRFIIYIDLVKGIRRFAIPDMGIKLNEGQIPEYVYTQHKGDLVDGEKWGIIKLCLLPDEDGKHNHVEMVDFKPFKPYKSVDINCFREARKKFTTEEWMDVILSAMEYDSAGFESIRQKFEFLTRLLIFVEPRLNMIELAPKGTGKSYVFGNLSKYGWLVSGGKVSRAKLFFDKQKQQNGIIKNHDFTAFDEIQTIVFQEPSEIQTALKSYLESGKTTIDQNEFTSECGFDTNGKYPIKRKSQTYNK
;
A
#
# COMPACT_ATOMS: atom_id res chain seq x y z
N MET A 1 2.07 -25.03 4.20
CA MET A 1 0.65 -25.25 3.77
C MET A 1 0.47 -26.71 3.39
N ASN A 2 -0.61 -27.34 3.86
CA ASN A 2 -0.99 -28.72 3.52
C ASN A 2 -1.20 -28.86 1.99
N LYS A 3 -0.64 -29.93 1.37
CA LYS A 3 -0.77 -30.20 -0.07
C LYS A 3 -2.24 -30.23 -0.54
N ILE A 4 -3.14 -30.78 0.28
CA ILE A 4 -4.57 -30.87 -0.02
C ILE A 4 -5.20 -29.48 -0.15
N ILE A 5 -4.85 -28.56 0.76
CA ILE A 5 -5.33 -27.17 0.71
C ILE A 5 -4.79 -26.48 -0.54
N GLY A 6 -3.52 -26.70 -0.88
CA GLY A 6 -2.90 -26.19 -2.10
C GLY A 6 -3.63 -26.64 -3.38
N GLU A 7 -4.02 -27.92 -3.47
CA GLU A 7 -4.79 -28.46 -4.59
C GLU A 7 -6.20 -27.86 -4.67
N LYS A 8 -6.88 -27.71 -3.54
CA LYS A 8 -8.19 -27.03 -3.48
C LYS A 8 -8.08 -25.57 -3.95
N ILE A 9 -7.04 -24.86 -3.53
CA ILE A 9 -6.78 -23.47 -3.98
C ILE A 9 -6.58 -23.44 -5.50
N ARG A 10 -5.75 -24.32 -6.05
CA ARG A 10 -5.52 -24.39 -7.50
C ARG A 10 -6.81 -24.71 -8.27
N THR A 11 -7.65 -25.58 -7.72
CA THR A 11 -8.90 -26.00 -8.37
C THR A 11 -9.96 -24.90 -8.36
N HIS A 12 -10.13 -24.20 -7.23
CA HIS A 12 -11.24 -23.25 -7.04
C HIS A 12 -10.86 -21.78 -7.19
N PHE A 13 -9.57 -21.45 -7.17
CA PHE A 13 -9.04 -20.08 -7.28
C PHE A 13 -7.93 -19.97 -8.33
N SER A 14 -7.89 -20.83 -9.36
CA SER A 14 -6.82 -20.88 -10.37
C SER A 14 -6.40 -19.51 -10.92
N SER A 15 -7.37 -18.67 -11.28
CA SER A 15 -7.10 -17.32 -11.82
C SER A 15 -6.63 -16.30 -10.78
N MET A 16 -6.72 -16.59 -9.49
CA MET A 16 -6.31 -15.70 -8.39
C MET A 16 -5.11 -16.22 -7.62
N ALA A 17 -4.84 -17.53 -7.67
CA ALA A 17 -3.74 -18.17 -6.98
C ALA A 17 -2.41 -17.81 -7.64
N ILE A 18 -1.45 -17.40 -6.83
CA ILE A 18 -0.07 -17.15 -7.25
C ILE A 18 0.79 -18.18 -6.56
N TYR A 19 1.51 -18.99 -7.34
CA TYR A 19 2.52 -19.87 -6.76
C TYR A 19 3.76 -19.02 -6.45
N ARG A 20 4.04 -18.86 -5.16
CA ARG A 20 5.20 -18.13 -4.66
C ARG A 20 6.11 -19.08 -3.91
N ASP A 21 7.27 -19.35 -4.48
CA ASP A 21 8.38 -19.99 -3.79
C ASP A 21 9.29 -18.88 -3.22
N PRO A 22 9.38 -18.71 -1.88
CA PRO A 22 10.05 -17.56 -1.26
C PRO A 22 11.50 -17.37 -1.74
N MET A 23 12.25 -18.46 -1.88
CA MET A 23 13.68 -18.41 -2.22
C MET A 23 13.96 -17.79 -3.60
N PRO A 24 13.47 -18.36 -4.71
CA PRO A 24 13.68 -17.76 -6.02
C PRO A 24 12.94 -16.44 -6.14
N THR A 25 11.71 -16.32 -5.61
CA THR A 25 10.87 -15.16 -5.86
C THR A 25 11.41 -13.88 -5.22
N ASP A 26 11.84 -13.94 -3.96
CA ASP A 26 12.33 -12.74 -3.28
C ASP A 26 13.68 -12.26 -3.84
N SER A 27 14.49 -13.20 -4.37
CA SER A 27 15.74 -12.86 -5.05
C SER A 27 15.53 -12.00 -6.30
N LEU A 28 14.39 -12.15 -7.00
CA LEU A 28 14.05 -11.38 -8.21
C LEU A 28 13.78 -9.90 -7.91
N PHE A 29 13.35 -9.60 -6.68
CA PHE A 29 13.09 -8.24 -6.24
C PHE A 29 14.21 -7.68 -5.35
N LYS A 30 15.35 -8.39 -5.24
CA LYS A 30 16.47 -7.94 -4.42
C LYS A 30 16.99 -6.58 -4.91
N GLY A 31 17.13 -5.63 -3.98
CA GLY A 31 17.51 -4.25 -4.29
C GLY A 31 16.36 -3.37 -4.80
N ARG A 32 15.14 -3.90 -4.92
CA ARG A 32 13.93 -3.17 -5.32
C ARG A 32 12.98 -3.09 -4.12
N ASN A 33 12.80 -1.89 -3.57
CA ASN A 33 11.93 -1.70 -2.41
C ASN A 33 10.47 -1.56 -2.83
N LEU A 34 9.81 -2.69 -3.12
CA LEU A 34 8.39 -2.75 -3.47
C LEU A 34 7.56 -3.37 -2.34
N PRO A 35 6.35 -2.87 -2.06
CA PRO A 35 5.39 -3.56 -1.19
C PRO A 35 5.01 -4.93 -1.74
N SER A 36 4.66 -5.88 -0.87
CA SER A 36 4.33 -7.25 -1.30
C SER A 36 3.17 -7.32 -2.28
N PHE A 37 2.08 -6.58 -2.03
CA PHE A 37 0.95 -6.51 -2.95
C PHE A 37 1.38 -6.12 -4.38
N VAL A 38 2.39 -5.26 -4.53
CA VAL A 38 2.95 -4.87 -5.84
C VAL A 38 3.72 -6.02 -6.47
N LYS A 39 4.55 -6.72 -5.68
CA LYS A 39 5.30 -7.90 -6.14
C LYS A 39 4.36 -8.97 -6.68
N ASP A 40 3.31 -9.30 -5.93
CA ASP A 40 2.32 -10.31 -6.31
C ASP A 40 1.63 -9.96 -7.64
N PHE A 41 1.24 -8.70 -7.80
CA PHE A 41 0.64 -8.23 -9.06
C PHE A 41 1.59 -8.36 -10.26
N ILE A 42 2.86 -8.06 -10.07
CA ILE A 42 3.85 -8.18 -11.14
C ILE A 42 4.06 -9.66 -11.43
N LEU A 43 4.30 -10.49 -10.42
CA LEU A 43 4.51 -11.94 -10.56
C LEU A 43 3.39 -12.59 -11.36
N LYS A 44 2.14 -12.28 -11.02
CA LYS A 44 0.96 -12.81 -11.73
C LYS A 44 0.98 -12.55 -13.24
N LYS A 45 1.63 -11.49 -13.72
CA LYS A 45 1.73 -11.20 -15.17
C LYS A 45 2.77 -12.04 -15.89
N TYR A 46 3.73 -12.60 -15.17
CA TYR A 46 4.86 -13.36 -15.71
C TYR A 46 4.82 -14.83 -15.30
N ILE A 47 3.73 -15.29 -14.69
CA ILE A 47 3.47 -16.69 -14.37
C ILE A 47 2.65 -17.31 -15.50
N ASN A 48 3.09 -18.48 -15.98
CA ASN A 48 2.32 -19.28 -16.93
C ASN A 48 1.30 -20.20 -16.22
N GLU A 49 0.47 -20.91 -16.98
CA GLU A 49 -0.56 -21.82 -16.45
C GLU A 49 0.01 -22.95 -15.57
N SER A 50 1.27 -23.34 -15.77
CA SER A 50 1.94 -24.35 -14.94
C SER A 50 2.56 -23.81 -13.66
N GLY A 51 2.46 -22.49 -13.41
CA GLY A 51 3.01 -21.83 -12.22
C GLY A 51 4.50 -21.47 -12.33
N GLN A 52 5.12 -21.60 -13.50
CA GLN A 52 6.50 -21.20 -13.74
C GLN A 52 6.58 -19.71 -14.09
N ILE A 53 7.59 -19.04 -13.55
CA ILE A 53 7.83 -17.61 -13.74
C ILE A 53 8.82 -17.42 -14.91
N ASP A 54 8.49 -16.55 -15.86
CA ASP A 54 9.45 -16.03 -16.83
C ASP A 54 10.37 -15.00 -16.16
N ILE A 55 11.46 -15.50 -15.58
CA ILE A 55 12.45 -14.72 -14.85
C ILE A 55 13.11 -13.66 -15.74
N GLY A 56 13.37 -13.99 -17.01
CA GLY A 56 14.03 -13.10 -17.96
C GLY A 56 13.15 -11.89 -18.26
N ALA A 57 11.92 -12.14 -18.73
CA ALA A 57 10.96 -11.09 -19.05
C ALA A 57 10.63 -10.22 -17.82
N LEU A 58 10.45 -10.84 -16.65
CA LEU A 58 10.22 -10.12 -15.40
C LEU A 58 11.38 -9.20 -15.04
N THR A 59 12.62 -9.69 -15.12
CA THR A 59 13.80 -8.89 -14.78
C THR A 59 13.97 -7.71 -15.72
N SER A 60 13.82 -7.93 -17.03
CA SER A 60 13.87 -6.87 -18.04
C SER A 60 12.77 -5.83 -17.83
N PHE A 61 11.56 -6.27 -17.48
CA PHE A 61 10.47 -5.35 -17.16
C PHE A 61 10.78 -4.50 -15.93
N LEU A 62 11.24 -5.13 -14.84
CA LEU A 62 11.56 -4.42 -13.61
C LEU A 62 12.71 -3.43 -13.78
N ASP A 63 13.75 -3.78 -14.56
CA ASP A 63 14.86 -2.87 -14.89
C ASP A 63 14.42 -1.69 -15.77
N MET A 64 13.38 -1.89 -16.59
CA MET A 64 12.78 -0.83 -17.39
C MET A 64 11.95 0.15 -16.54
N VAL A 65 11.17 -0.36 -15.58
CA VAL A 65 10.18 0.45 -14.85
C VAL A 65 10.62 0.90 -13.46
N ILE A 66 11.71 0.38 -12.91
CA ILE A 66 12.24 0.78 -11.61
C ILE A 66 13.65 1.33 -11.80
N PRO A 67 13.86 2.64 -11.56
CA PRO A 67 15.18 3.22 -11.69
C PRO A 67 16.12 2.66 -10.63
N LYS A 68 17.36 2.33 -11.03
CA LYS A 68 18.42 1.88 -10.09
C LYS A 68 18.77 2.94 -9.05
N LYS A 69 18.69 4.23 -9.43
CA LYS A 69 18.90 5.38 -8.56
C LYS A 69 17.80 6.41 -8.81
N ALA A 70 17.03 6.74 -7.77
CA ALA A 70 15.94 7.71 -7.88
C ALA A 70 16.41 9.09 -8.39
N GLU A 71 17.60 9.52 -8.00
CA GLU A 71 18.24 10.78 -8.40
C GLU A 71 18.40 10.93 -9.93
N THR A 72 18.55 9.81 -10.65
CA THR A 72 18.75 9.82 -12.11
C THR A 72 17.49 10.13 -12.90
N VAL A 73 16.31 10.08 -12.28
CA VAL A 73 15.03 10.30 -12.98
C VAL A 73 14.98 11.71 -13.56
N LYS A 74 15.37 12.73 -12.79
CA LYS A 74 15.37 14.12 -13.27
C LYS A 74 16.42 14.38 -14.34
N ASP A 75 17.62 13.82 -14.16
CA ASP A 75 18.72 13.96 -15.12
C ASP A 75 18.31 13.43 -16.51
N LYS A 76 17.74 12.22 -16.55
CA LYS A 76 17.23 11.61 -17.78
C LYS A 76 16.10 12.42 -18.42
N LEU A 77 15.13 12.87 -17.64
CA LEU A 77 14.05 13.74 -18.14
C LEU A 77 14.62 15.05 -18.72
N SER A 78 15.64 15.65 -18.08
CA SER A 78 16.29 16.86 -18.59
C SER A 78 17.09 16.64 -19.88
N GLN A 79 17.50 15.41 -20.17
CA GLN A 79 18.13 15.01 -21.43
C GLN A 79 17.10 14.70 -22.52
N GLY A 80 15.79 14.86 -22.24
CA GLY A 80 14.70 14.57 -23.17
C GLY A 80 14.31 13.10 -23.25
N GLU A 81 14.82 12.25 -22.36
CA GLU A 81 14.41 10.84 -22.32
C GLU A 81 12.95 10.70 -21.88
N GLN A 82 12.24 9.76 -22.50
CA GLN A 82 10.94 9.32 -22.04
C GLN A 82 11.10 8.15 -21.06
N LEU A 83 10.55 8.29 -19.85
CA LEU A 83 10.67 7.30 -18.79
C LEU A 83 9.35 6.57 -18.56
N THR A 84 9.42 5.30 -18.20
CA THR A 84 8.28 4.53 -17.68
C THR A 84 8.60 4.13 -16.25
N LEU A 85 7.73 4.44 -15.29
CA LEU A 85 8.02 4.27 -13.88
C LEU A 85 6.88 3.54 -13.20
N LEU A 86 7.18 2.42 -12.53
CA LEU A 86 6.28 1.81 -11.56
C LEU A 86 6.52 2.48 -10.21
N THR A 87 5.59 3.32 -9.78
CA THR A 87 5.79 4.14 -8.59
C THR A 87 4.49 4.56 -7.91
N ARG A 88 4.66 5.03 -6.68
CA ARG A 88 3.67 5.78 -5.92
C ARG A 88 3.78 7.25 -6.28
N PHE A 89 2.64 7.91 -6.47
CA PHE A 89 2.59 9.33 -6.79
C PHE A 89 1.36 9.98 -6.15
N ILE A 90 1.40 11.30 -6.01
CA ILE A 90 0.34 12.07 -5.38
C ILE A 90 -0.29 12.98 -6.44
N ILE A 91 -1.61 12.97 -6.53
CA ILE A 91 -2.37 13.86 -7.42
C ILE A 91 -2.92 15.04 -6.62
N TYR A 92 -2.90 16.22 -7.24
CA TYR A 92 -3.53 17.44 -6.76
C TYR A 92 -4.24 18.16 -7.90
N ILE A 93 -5.51 18.51 -7.72
CA ILE A 93 -6.30 19.26 -8.68
C ILE A 93 -6.29 20.74 -8.29
N ASP A 94 -5.65 21.57 -9.12
CA ASP A 94 -5.62 23.02 -8.95
C ASP A 94 -6.79 23.63 -9.72
N LEU A 95 -7.90 23.89 -9.02
CA LEU A 95 -9.10 24.49 -9.60
C LEU A 95 -8.91 25.96 -9.99
N VAL A 96 -7.97 26.67 -9.37
CA VAL A 96 -7.70 28.08 -9.68
C VAL A 96 -7.02 28.21 -11.03
N LYS A 97 -6.05 27.32 -11.30
CA LYS A 97 -5.33 27.27 -12.59
C LYS A 97 -6.01 26.37 -13.62
N GLY A 98 -7.01 25.58 -13.22
CA GLY A 98 -7.69 24.63 -14.10
C GLY A 98 -6.81 23.45 -14.52
N ILE A 99 -5.78 23.10 -13.75
CA ILE A 99 -4.79 22.06 -14.11
C ILE A 99 -4.74 20.95 -13.09
N ARG A 100 -4.44 19.73 -13.56
CA ARG A 100 -4.19 18.57 -12.70
C ARG A 100 -2.69 18.36 -12.57
N ARG A 101 -2.21 18.27 -11.34
CA ARG A 101 -0.80 18.13 -11.02
C ARG A 101 -0.52 16.79 -10.37
N PHE A 102 0.73 16.36 -10.48
CA PHE A 102 1.20 15.20 -9.74
C PHE A 102 2.60 15.43 -9.17
N ALA A 103 2.94 14.67 -8.13
CA ALA A 103 4.26 14.64 -7.53
C ALA A 103 4.74 13.19 -7.37
N ILE A 104 6.05 12.98 -7.48
CA ILE A 104 6.72 11.72 -7.14
C ILE A 104 7.81 12.05 -6.12
N PRO A 105 7.47 12.19 -4.83
CA PRO A 105 8.43 12.60 -3.80
C PRO A 105 9.66 11.70 -3.76
N ASP A 106 9.45 10.40 -3.93
CA ASP A 106 10.50 9.38 -3.86
C ASP A 106 11.54 9.49 -5.00
N MET A 107 11.20 10.23 -6.07
CA MET A 107 12.06 10.50 -7.22
C MET A 107 12.32 12.01 -7.41
N GLY A 108 11.97 12.81 -6.41
CA GLY A 108 12.21 14.25 -6.37
C GLY A 108 11.30 15.11 -7.25
N ILE A 109 10.34 14.54 -8.00
CA ILE A 109 9.40 15.31 -8.83
C ILE A 109 8.41 16.01 -7.89
N LYS A 110 8.48 17.33 -7.87
CA LYS A 110 7.66 18.20 -7.02
C LYS A 110 6.30 18.43 -7.66
N LEU A 111 5.32 18.79 -6.83
CA LEU A 111 3.94 18.99 -7.27
C LEU A 111 3.81 20.10 -8.34
N ASN A 112 4.62 21.15 -8.24
CA ASN A 112 4.62 22.23 -9.22
C ASN A 112 5.33 21.87 -10.54
N GLU A 113 6.05 20.75 -10.60
CA GLU A 113 6.75 20.26 -11.80
C GLU A 113 5.88 19.31 -12.63
N GLY A 114 5.00 18.51 -12.01
CA GLY A 114 4.19 17.51 -12.72
C GLY A 114 2.84 18.04 -13.22
N GLN A 115 2.46 17.66 -14.44
CA GLN A 115 1.14 17.93 -15.02
C GLN A 115 0.49 16.66 -15.62
N ILE A 116 -0.82 16.53 -15.42
CA ILE A 116 -1.65 15.48 -16.03
C ILE A 116 -2.50 16.15 -17.12
N PRO A 117 -2.25 15.85 -18.40
CA PRO A 117 -3.01 16.43 -19.49
C PRO A 117 -4.42 15.84 -19.60
N GLU A 118 -5.34 16.57 -20.22
CA GLU A 118 -6.76 16.21 -20.28
C GLU A 118 -7.01 14.87 -20.99
N TYR A 119 -6.17 14.51 -21.98
CA TYR A 119 -6.30 13.24 -22.69
C TYR A 119 -6.03 12.03 -21.79
N VAL A 120 -5.00 12.10 -20.92
CA VAL A 120 -4.73 11.05 -19.93
C VAL A 120 -5.85 11.01 -18.89
N TYR A 121 -6.28 12.17 -18.39
CA TYR A 121 -7.39 12.23 -17.43
C TYR A 121 -8.66 11.59 -17.98
N THR A 122 -9.02 11.90 -19.23
CA THR A 122 -10.25 11.39 -19.86
C THR A 122 -10.27 9.87 -19.98
N GLN A 123 -9.11 9.25 -20.24
CA GLN A 123 -8.98 7.78 -20.30
C GLN A 123 -9.08 7.10 -18.92
N HIS A 124 -8.84 7.85 -17.84
CA HIS A 124 -8.76 7.33 -16.47
C HIS A 124 -9.68 8.11 -15.50
N LYS A 125 -10.85 8.52 -15.97
CA LYS A 125 -11.85 9.22 -15.15
C LYS A 125 -12.19 8.40 -13.89
N GLY A 126 -12.18 9.08 -12.74
CA GLY A 126 -12.40 8.47 -11.42
C GLY A 126 -11.14 7.89 -10.77
N ASP A 127 -10.10 7.54 -11.56
CA ASP A 127 -8.84 7.03 -11.00
C ASP A 127 -7.86 8.16 -10.66
N LEU A 128 -7.72 9.13 -11.58
CA LEU A 128 -6.83 10.29 -11.44
C LEU A 128 -7.50 11.45 -10.68
N VAL A 129 -7.91 11.16 -9.44
CA VAL A 129 -8.45 12.13 -8.47
C VAL A 129 -7.43 12.42 -7.36
N ASP A 130 -7.67 13.46 -6.57
CA ASP A 130 -6.79 13.86 -5.45
C ASP A 130 -6.38 12.69 -4.55
N GLY A 131 -5.15 12.78 -4.04
CA GLY A 131 -4.58 11.82 -3.12
C GLY A 131 -3.55 10.90 -3.74
N GLU A 132 -3.19 9.86 -3.00
CA GLU A 132 -2.14 8.94 -3.37
C GLU A 132 -2.62 7.88 -4.36
N LYS A 133 -1.78 7.58 -5.35
CA LYS A 133 -2.03 6.56 -6.38
C LYS A 133 -0.80 5.68 -6.57
N TRP A 134 -1.06 4.46 -7.00
CA TRP A 134 -0.06 3.50 -7.44
C TRP A 134 -0.32 3.11 -8.89
N GLY A 135 0.73 3.03 -9.69
CA GLY A 135 0.63 2.57 -11.06
C GLY A 135 1.93 2.66 -11.83
N ILE A 136 1.84 2.33 -13.11
CA ILE A 136 2.91 2.56 -14.09
C ILE A 136 2.58 3.87 -14.80
N ILE A 137 3.48 4.83 -14.76
CA ILE A 137 3.32 6.13 -15.42
C ILE A 137 4.41 6.31 -16.46
N LYS A 138 4.05 6.84 -17.63
CA LYS A 138 5.00 7.23 -18.66
C LYS A 138 5.18 8.75 -18.60
N LEU A 139 6.42 9.21 -18.54
CA LEU A 139 6.77 10.62 -18.31
C LEU A 139 7.69 11.14 -19.40
N CYS A 140 7.55 12.42 -19.73
CA CYS A 140 8.53 13.17 -20.51
C CYS A 140 8.59 14.61 -20.02
N LEU A 141 9.65 15.33 -20.39
CA LEU A 141 9.76 16.76 -20.13
C LEU A 141 9.27 17.52 -21.36
N LEU A 142 8.34 18.45 -21.19
CA LEU A 142 7.82 19.31 -22.24
C LEU A 142 7.95 20.78 -21.84
N PRO A 143 8.09 21.70 -22.82
CA PRO A 143 7.96 23.12 -22.55
C PRO A 143 6.50 23.48 -22.22
N ASP A 144 6.31 24.42 -21.30
CA ASP A 144 5.02 25.06 -21.05
C ASP A 144 4.60 25.89 -22.29
N GLU A 145 3.33 26.28 -22.37
CA GLU A 145 2.78 27.05 -23.51
C GLU A 145 3.50 28.40 -23.75
N ASP A 146 4.09 28.98 -22.71
CA ASP A 146 4.84 30.24 -22.81
C ASP A 146 6.28 30.06 -23.35
N GLY A 147 6.75 28.82 -23.48
CA GLY A 147 8.09 28.44 -23.92
C GLY A 147 9.23 28.83 -22.98
N LYS A 148 8.93 29.34 -21.77
CA LYS A 148 9.94 29.81 -20.80
C LYS A 148 10.25 28.79 -19.72
N HIS A 149 9.29 27.93 -19.44
CA HIS A 149 9.36 26.93 -18.39
C HIS A 149 9.11 25.54 -18.96
N ASN A 150 9.47 24.51 -18.20
CA ASN A 150 9.24 23.12 -18.55
C ASN A 150 8.44 22.44 -17.44
N HIS A 151 7.62 21.47 -17.82
CA HIS A 151 6.93 20.58 -16.90
C HIS A 151 7.20 19.11 -17.24
N VAL A 152 7.06 18.26 -16.23
CA VAL A 152 7.02 16.82 -16.42
C VAL A 152 5.59 16.43 -16.75
N GLU A 153 5.36 16.00 -17.99
CA GLU A 153 4.07 15.55 -18.45
C GLU A 153 3.88 14.04 -18.22
N MET A 154 2.71 13.68 -17.68
CA MET A 154 2.23 12.30 -17.68
C MET A 154 1.65 11.95 -19.05
N VAL A 155 2.36 11.14 -19.82
CA VAL A 155 1.98 10.72 -21.17
C VAL A 155 1.02 9.53 -21.17
N ASP A 156 1.19 8.63 -20.21
CA ASP A 156 0.34 7.43 -20.08
C ASP A 156 0.27 7.00 -18.61
N PHE A 157 -0.82 6.35 -18.24
CA PHE A 157 -1.06 5.85 -16.90
C PHE A 157 -1.72 4.47 -16.94
N LYS A 158 -1.07 3.50 -16.29
CA LYS A 158 -1.67 2.19 -16.02
C LYS A 158 -1.90 2.05 -14.51
N PRO A 159 -3.15 2.15 -14.03
CA PRO A 159 -3.44 2.05 -12.61
C PRO A 159 -3.05 0.68 -12.07
N PHE A 160 -2.55 0.67 -10.84
CA PHE A 160 -2.35 -0.56 -10.10
C PHE A 160 -3.71 -1.12 -9.64
N LYS A 161 -4.30 -1.96 -10.50
CA LYS A 161 -5.57 -2.66 -10.27
C LYS A 161 -5.37 -4.16 -10.54
N PRO A 162 -4.93 -4.94 -9.53
CA PRO A 162 -4.70 -6.39 -9.68
C PRO A 162 -5.97 -7.15 -10.05
N TYR A 163 -7.13 -6.63 -9.65
CA TYR A 163 -8.44 -7.16 -10.00
C TYR A 163 -9.23 -6.07 -10.70
N LYS A 164 -9.75 -6.36 -11.90
CA LYS A 164 -10.67 -5.45 -12.62
C LYS A 164 -12.04 -5.42 -11.94
N SER A 165 -12.46 -6.56 -11.42
CA SER A 165 -13.67 -6.76 -10.62
C SER A 165 -13.43 -7.94 -9.67
N VAL A 166 -13.97 -7.86 -8.46
CA VAL A 166 -13.98 -8.97 -7.50
C VAL A 166 -15.39 -9.54 -7.51
N ASP A 167 -15.54 -10.80 -7.95
CA ASP A 167 -16.83 -11.49 -7.89
C ASP A 167 -16.98 -12.19 -6.54
N ILE A 168 -17.68 -11.54 -5.62
CA ILE A 168 -17.94 -12.06 -4.27
C ILE A 168 -18.68 -13.40 -4.32
N ASN A 169 -19.54 -13.65 -5.32
CA ASN A 169 -20.28 -14.91 -5.40
C ASN A 169 -19.35 -16.06 -5.74
N CYS A 170 -18.37 -15.85 -6.62
CA CYS A 170 -17.32 -16.82 -6.89
C CYS A 170 -16.56 -17.20 -5.60
N PHE A 171 -16.17 -16.22 -4.78
CA PHE A 171 -15.54 -16.49 -3.48
C PHE A 171 -16.45 -17.27 -2.53
N ARG A 172 -17.75 -16.96 -2.48
CA ARG A 172 -18.73 -17.69 -1.65
C ARG A 172 -18.88 -19.14 -2.09
N GLU A 173 -18.96 -19.42 -3.39
CA GLU A 173 -19.06 -20.80 -3.89
C GLU A 173 -17.78 -21.58 -3.66
N ALA A 174 -16.61 -20.98 -3.90
CA ALA A 174 -15.32 -21.60 -3.62
C ALA A 174 -15.17 -21.90 -2.12
N ARG A 175 -15.55 -20.98 -1.23
CA ARG A 175 -15.53 -21.15 0.24
C ARG A 175 -16.28 -22.40 0.70
N LYS A 176 -17.37 -22.79 0.03
CA LYS A 176 -18.14 -24.01 0.38
C LYS A 176 -17.33 -25.31 0.21
N LYS A 177 -16.22 -25.27 -0.52
CA LYS A 177 -15.33 -26.42 -0.77
C LYS A 177 -14.27 -26.61 0.32
N PHE A 178 -14.24 -25.72 1.31
CA PHE A 178 -13.31 -25.74 2.43
C PHE A 178 -14.08 -25.89 3.74
N THR A 179 -13.53 -26.64 4.69
CA THR A 179 -13.96 -26.55 6.08
C THR A 179 -13.58 -25.19 6.67
N THR A 180 -14.11 -24.83 7.83
CA THR A 180 -13.74 -23.57 8.50
C THR A 180 -12.25 -23.54 8.85
N GLU A 181 -11.69 -24.64 9.32
CA GLU A 181 -10.26 -24.73 9.66
C GLU A 181 -9.37 -24.61 8.42
N GLU A 182 -9.72 -25.31 7.33
CA GLU A 182 -9.00 -25.18 6.05
C GLU A 182 -9.07 -23.74 5.53
N TRP A 183 -10.21 -23.06 5.70
CA TRP A 183 -10.36 -21.68 5.27
C TRP A 183 -9.50 -20.71 6.08
N MET A 184 -9.38 -20.92 7.39
CA MET A 184 -8.46 -20.14 8.23
C MET A 184 -7.02 -20.31 7.75
N ASP A 185 -6.62 -21.53 7.36
CA ASP A 185 -5.29 -21.81 6.82
C ASP A 185 -5.03 -21.12 5.47
N VAL A 186 -6.06 -21.06 4.62
CA VAL A 186 -6.03 -20.31 3.36
C VAL A 186 -5.78 -18.82 3.62
N ILE A 187 -6.58 -18.20 4.51
CA ILE A 187 -6.45 -16.77 4.80
C ILE A 187 -5.09 -16.47 5.46
N LEU A 188 -4.69 -17.23 6.47
CA LEU A 188 -3.39 -17.05 7.13
C LEU A 188 -2.23 -17.16 6.14
N SER A 189 -2.32 -18.11 5.21
CA SER A 189 -1.30 -18.24 4.17
C SER A 189 -1.29 -17.07 3.19
N ALA A 190 -2.45 -16.48 2.89
CA ALA A 190 -2.55 -15.25 2.08
C ALA A 190 -2.03 -14.01 2.83
N MET A 191 -2.04 -14.03 4.16
CA MET A 191 -1.36 -13.06 5.02
C MET A 191 0.15 -13.36 5.19
N GLU A 192 0.68 -14.35 4.46
CA GLU A 192 2.06 -14.84 4.49
C GLU A 192 2.51 -15.52 5.80
N TYR A 193 1.57 -15.94 6.63
CA TYR A 193 1.88 -16.82 7.76
C TYR A 193 2.03 -18.28 7.33
N ASP A 194 2.84 -19.04 8.06
CA ASP A 194 2.76 -20.49 8.02
C ASP A 194 1.62 -20.99 8.92
N SER A 195 0.50 -21.36 8.30
CA SER A 195 -0.68 -21.84 9.02
C SER A 195 -0.40 -23.11 9.85
N ALA A 196 0.63 -23.88 9.50
CA ALA A 196 1.06 -25.06 10.25
C ALA A 196 1.86 -24.71 11.52
N GLY A 197 2.38 -23.48 11.64
CA GLY A 197 3.12 -23.01 12.80
C GLY A 197 2.25 -22.59 13.99
N PHE A 198 0.92 -22.60 13.85
CA PHE A 198 -0.01 -22.25 14.92
C PHE A 198 -0.44 -23.50 15.70
N GLU A 199 -0.39 -23.40 17.03
CA GLU A 199 -0.68 -24.51 17.95
C GLU A 199 -2.18 -24.79 18.09
N SER A 200 -3.03 -23.79 17.83
CA SER A 200 -4.49 -23.93 18.01
C SER A 200 -5.30 -23.06 17.04
N ILE A 201 -6.57 -23.45 16.84
CA ILE A 201 -7.57 -22.66 16.11
C ILE A 201 -7.74 -21.28 16.75
N ARG A 202 -7.70 -21.19 18.08
CA ARG A 202 -7.79 -19.92 18.80
C ARG A 202 -6.66 -18.98 18.38
N GLN A 203 -5.42 -19.47 18.34
CA GLN A 203 -4.27 -18.66 17.93
C GLN A 203 -4.38 -18.22 16.46
N LYS A 204 -4.86 -19.10 15.58
CA LYS A 204 -5.16 -18.75 14.19
C LYS A 204 -6.19 -17.62 14.12
N PHE A 205 -7.25 -17.71 14.92
CA PHE A 205 -8.30 -16.70 14.98
C PHE A 205 -7.76 -15.35 15.47
N GLU A 206 -6.93 -15.34 16.52
CA GLU A 206 -6.28 -14.14 17.06
C GLU A 206 -5.42 -13.40 16.01
N PHE A 207 -4.81 -14.12 15.06
CA PHE A 207 -4.06 -13.46 13.98
C PHE A 207 -4.98 -12.97 12.85
N LEU A 208 -6.08 -13.68 12.58
CA LEU A 208 -7.07 -13.26 11.60
C LEU A 208 -7.81 -12.00 12.02
N THR A 209 -7.94 -11.70 13.32
CA THR A 209 -8.56 -10.43 13.77
C THR A 209 -7.79 -9.19 13.32
N ARG A 210 -6.49 -9.31 12.96
CA ARG A 210 -5.74 -8.22 12.32
C ARG A 210 -6.37 -7.75 11.01
N LEU A 211 -7.16 -8.60 10.33
CA LEU A 211 -7.87 -8.22 9.11
C LEU A 211 -9.09 -7.34 9.37
N LEU A 212 -9.57 -7.21 10.61
CA LEU A 212 -10.78 -6.45 10.91
C LEU A 212 -10.65 -4.97 10.52
N ILE A 213 -9.47 -4.37 10.70
CA ILE A 213 -9.25 -2.97 10.33
C ILE A 213 -9.32 -2.70 8.82
N PHE A 214 -9.18 -3.74 7.99
CA PHE A 214 -9.30 -3.63 6.53
C PHE A 214 -10.75 -3.65 6.04
N VAL A 215 -11.69 -4.04 6.91
CA VAL A 215 -13.10 -4.24 6.54
C VAL A 215 -14.06 -3.37 7.34
N GLU A 216 -13.72 -3.03 8.59
CA GLU A 216 -14.56 -2.25 9.49
C GLU A 216 -14.06 -0.79 9.55
N PRO A 217 -14.81 0.17 8.99
CA PRO A 217 -14.49 1.58 9.10
C PRO A 217 -14.42 2.04 10.56
N ARG A 218 -13.49 2.97 10.86
CA ARG A 218 -13.29 3.55 12.20
C ARG A 218 -13.04 2.52 13.32
N LEU A 219 -12.59 1.32 12.99
CA LEU A 219 -12.17 0.36 14.02
C LEU A 219 -10.89 0.85 14.70
N ASN A 220 -10.92 0.93 16.03
CA ASN A 220 -9.77 1.25 16.85
C ASN A 220 -9.17 -0.04 17.43
N MET A 221 -7.91 -0.32 17.10
CA MET A 221 -7.19 -1.51 17.53
C MET A 221 -5.95 -1.15 18.32
N ILE A 222 -5.62 -1.99 19.30
CA ILE A 222 -4.36 -1.95 20.02
C ILE A 222 -3.81 -3.37 20.04
N GLU A 223 -2.64 -3.57 19.44
CA GLU A 223 -1.95 -4.84 19.48
C GLU A 223 -0.62 -4.71 20.22
N LEU A 224 -0.51 -5.40 21.34
CA LEU A 224 0.76 -5.61 22.04
C LEU A 224 1.21 -7.02 21.74
N ALA A 225 2.35 -7.15 21.04
CA ALA A 225 2.90 -8.47 20.74
C ALA A 225 4.43 -8.43 20.69
N PRO A 226 5.11 -9.58 20.87
CA PRO A 226 6.55 -9.67 20.80
C PRO A 226 7.14 -9.26 19.45
N LYS A 227 8.48 -9.19 19.37
CA LYS A 227 9.19 -9.05 18.09
C LYS A 227 8.99 -10.30 17.24
N GLY A 228 8.88 -10.13 15.92
CA GLY A 228 8.84 -11.24 14.95
C GLY A 228 7.47 -11.88 14.71
N THR A 229 6.36 -11.23 15.09
CA THR A 229 4.99 -11.74 14.86
C THR A 229 4.34 -11.27 13.55
N GLY A 230 5.06 -10.54 12.71
CA GLY A 230 4.57 -10.07 11.41
C GLY A 230 3.57 -8.90 11.42
N LYS A 231 3.42 -8.16 12.53
CA LYS A 231 2.50 -6.99 12.63
C LYS A 231 2.72 -5.96 11.51
N SER A 232 3.94 -5.41 11.46
CA SER A 232 4.36 -4.41 10.47
C SER A 232 4.17 -4.92 9.04
N TYR A 233 4.31 -6.24 8.84
CA TYR A 233 4.09 -6.87 7.56
C TYR A 233 2.63 -6.75 7.14
N VAL A 234 1.70 -7.24 7.97
CA VAL A 234 0.26 -7.24 7.71
C VAL A 234 -0.23 -5.82 7.39
N PHE A 235 0.05 -4.86 8.28
CA PHE A 235 -0.47 -3.50 8.14
C PHE A 235 0.23 -2.67 7.06
N GLY A 236 1.46 -3.02 6.67
CA GLY A 236 2.23 -2.30 5.65
C GLY A 236 2.22 -2.91 4.25
N ASN A 237 1.90 -4.21 4.10
CA ASN A 237 2.12 -4.93 2.83
C ASN A 237 0.89 -5.61 2.23
N LEU A 238 -0.24 -5.69 2.94
CA LEU A 238 -1.44 -6.32 2.39
C LEU A 238 -2.33 -5.38 1.56
N SER A 239 -2.29 -4.07 1.84
CA SER A 239 -3.14 -3.09 1.17
C SER A 239 -2.37 -1.80 0.87
N LYS A 240 -2.69 -1.20 -0.29
CA LYS A 240 -2.21 0.13 -0.68
C LYS A 240 -3.02 1.27 -0.05
N TYR A 241 -4.13 0.95 0.61
CA TYR A 241 -5.05 1.94 1.19
C TYR A 241 -4.77 2.22 2.67
N GLY A 242 -3.81 1.51 3.26
CA GLY A 242 -3.37 1.74 4.63
C GLY A 242 -2.07 2.54 4.69
N TRP A 243 -1.86 3.22 5.80
CA TRP A 243 -0.60 3.91 6.08
C TRP A 243 0.06 3.38 7.36
N LEU A 244 1.28 2.86 7.23
CA LEU A 244 2.09 2.43 8.37
C LEU A 244 3.06 3.54 8.81
N VAL A 245 2.90 4.04 10.02
CA VAL A 245 3.86 4.97 10.64
C VAL A 245 4.88 4.17 11.44
N SER A 246 6.12 4.11 10.95
CA SER A 246 7.22 3.43 11.63
C SER A 246 8.21 4.44 12.18
N GLY A 247 8.11 4.73 13.48
CA GLY A 247 9.03 5.62 14.20
C GLY A 247 9.08 7.07 13.71
N GLY A 248 10.05 7.82 14.23
CA GLY A 248 10.31 9.21 13.86
C GLY A 248 9.39 10.22 14.51
N LYS A 249 9.45 11.47 14.03
CA LYS A 249 8.65 12.58 14.54
C LYS A 249 7.32 12.67 13.81
N VAL A 250 6.23 12.69 14.57
CA VAL A 250 4.85 12.81 14.04
C VAL A 250 4.23 14.10 14.56
N SER A 251 3.66 14.87 13.65
CA SER A 251 3.00 16.14 13.94
C SER A 251 1.50 16.04 13.71
N ARG A 252 0.73 16.93 14.35
CA ARG A 252 -0.71 17.08 14.11
C ARG A 252 -1.02 17.34 12.65
N ALA A 253 -0.19 18.15 11.98
CA ALA A 253 -0.35 18.46 10.56
C ALA A 253 -0.22 17.22 9.67
N LYS A 254 0.74 16.34 9.97
CA LYS A 254 0.93 15.09 9.23
C LYS A 254 -0.24 14.12 9.40
N LEU A 255 -0.84 14.07 10.59
CA LEU A 255 -1.96 13.18 10.90
C LEU A 255 -3.28 13.70 10.34
N PHE A 256 -3.60 14.97 10.60
CA PHE A 256 -4.93 15.53 10.39
C PHE A 256 -4.96 16.55 9.25
N PHE A 257 -4.33 17.71 9.41
CA PHE A 257 -4.41 18.79 8.43
C PHE A 257 -3.22 19.74 8.50
N ASP A 258 -2.55 19.94 7.37
CA ASP A 258 -1.47 20.90 7.19
C ASP A 258 -2.06 22.25 6.77
N LYS A 259 -2.06 23.23 7.68
CA LYS A 259 -2.57 24.58 7.44
C LYS A 259 -1.75 25.36 6.41
N GLN A 260 -0.44 25.16 6.34
CA GLN A 260 0.40 25.90 5.39
C GLN A 260 0.14 25.43 3.96
N LYS A 261 -0.08 24.13 3.78
CA LYS A 261 -0.36 23.53 2.48
C LYS A 261 -1.85 23.44 2.14
N GLN A 262 -2.73 23.68 3.12
CA GLN A 262 -4.17 23.44 3.01
C GLN A 262 -4.49 22.00 2.56
N GLN A 263 -3.77 21.03 3.14
CA GLN A 263 -3.84 19.62 2.73
C GLN A 263 -4.21 18.73 3.89
N ASN A 264 -5.07 17.75 3.62
CA ASN A 264 -5.39 16.72 4.60
C ASN A 264 -4.20 15.79 4.85
N GLY A 265 -4.03 15.39 6.10
CA GLY A 265 -3.04 14.43 6.57
C GLY A 265 -3.43 12.98 6.30
N ILE A 266 -2.62 12.06 6.81
CA ILE A 266 -2.74 10.62 6.51
C ILE A 266 -4.10 10.03 6.89
N ILE A 267 -4.75 10.51 7.96
CA ILE A 267 -6.03 9.95 8.45
C ILE A 267 -7.18 10.21 7.47
N LYS A 268 -7.12 11.27 6.65
CA LYS A 268 -8.18 11.53 5.65
C LYS A 268 -7.97 10.75 4.35
N ASN A 269 -6.72 10.41 4.05
CA ASN A 269 -6.31 9.91 2.74
C ASN A 269 -6.19 8.38 2.67
N HIS A 270 -6.47 7.68 3.77
CA HIS A 270 -6.30 6.23 3.91
C HIS A 270 -7.49 5.61 4.64
N ASP A 271 -7.76 4.34 4.36
CA ASP A 271 -8.83 3.57 4.99
C ASP A 271 -8.44 3.17 6.42
N PHE A 272 -7.14 3.03 6.69
CA PHE A 272 -6.62 2.86 8.04
C PHE A 272 -5.21 3.43 8.21
N THR A 273 -4.86 3.76 9.45
CA THR A 273 -3.50 4.13 9.84
C THR A 273 -3.05 3.23 10.99
N ALA A 274 -1.86 2.65 10.87
CA ALA A 274 -1.25 1.84 11.92
C ALA A 274 0.06 2.48 12.41
N PHE A 275 0.19 2.66 13.72
CA PHE A 275 1.43 3.11 14.35
C PHE A 275 2.24 1.89 14.78
N ASP A 276 3.33 1.63 14.06
CA ASP A 276 4.24 0.55 14.38
C ASP A 276 5.33 1.00 15.36
N GLU A 277 5.62 0.13 16.32
CA GLU A 277 6.56 0.40 17.39
C GLU A 277 6.28 1.74 18.07
N ILE A 278 5.06 1.93 18.57
CA ILE A 278 4.59 3.20 19.13
C ILE A 278 5.56 3.83 20.14
N GLN A 279 6.29 3.01 20.89
CA GLN A 279 7.33 3.46 21.83
C GLN A 279 8.52 4.20 21.20
N THR A 280 8.68 4.12 19.87
CA THR A 280 9.74 4.78 19.08
C THR A 280 9.26 6.06 18.39
N ILE A 281 7.95 6.32 18.40
CA ILE A 281 7.35 7.48 17.77
C ILE A 281 7.42 8.66 18.75
N VAL A 282 7.92 9.79 18.26
CA VAL A 282 7.98 11.05 19.02
C VAL A 282 6.93 12.00 18.48
N PHE A 283 5.95 12.34 19.30
CA PHE A 283 4.95 13.35 18.97
C PHE A 283 5.52 14.75 19.21
N GLN A 284 5.49 15.62 18.20
CA GLN A 284 6.04 16.99 18.32
C GLN A 284 5.26 17.83 19.35
N GLU A 285 3.94 17.66 19.42
CA GLU A 285 3.06 18.29 20.41
C GLU A 285 2.08 17.23 20.94
N PRO A 286 2.49 16.44 21.96
CA PRO A 286 1.73 15.27 22.39
C PRO A 286 0.31 15.59 22.86
N SER A 287 0.13 16.70 23.59
CA SER A 287 -1.18 17.11 24.15
C SER A 287 -2.19 17.44 23.05
N GLU A 288 -1.78 18.16 22.01
CA GLU A 288 -2.64 18.48 20.86
C GLU A 288 -3.03 17.22 20.11
N ILE A 289 -2.07 16.34 19.84
CA ILE A 289 -2.30 15.08 19.13
C ILE A 289 -3.22 14.16 19.93
N GLN A 290 -3.00 14.04 21.25
CA GLN A 290 -3.86 13.23 22.13
C GLN A 290 -5.29 13.76 22.17
N THR A 291 -5.47 15.08 22.27
CA THR A 291 -6.81 15.70 22.27
C THR A 291 -7.52 15.47 20.94
N ALA A 292 -6.79 15.64 19.83
CA ALA A 292 -7.32 15.43 18.50
C ALA A 292 -7.71 13.96 18.27
N LEU A 293 -6.81 13.02 18.61
CA LEU A 293 -7.05 11.58 18.51
C LEU A 293 -8.19 11.15 19.43
N LYS A 294 -8.26 11.63 20.68
CA LYS A 294 -9.37 11.27 21.59
C LYS A 294 -10.73 11.56 20.95
N SER A 295 -10.92 12.78 20.46
CA SER A 295 -12.18 13.20 19.83
C SER A 295 -12.45 12.38 18.55
N TYR A 296 -11.41 12.19 17.73
CA TYR A 296 -11.49 11.45 16.48
C TYR A 296 -11.84 9.97 16.67
N LEU A 297 -11.14 9.28 17.57
CA LEU A 297 -11.33 7.85 17.80
C LEU A 297 -12.71 7.56 18.42
N GLU A 298 -13.29 8.50 19.16
CA GLU A 298 -14.63 8.39 19.73
C GLU A 298 -15.74 8.64 18.69
N SER A 299 -15.62 9.71 17.90
CA SER A 299 -16.73 10.24 17.08
C SER A 299 -16.51 10.20 15.57
N GLY A 300 -15.32 9.80 15.10
CA GLY A 300 -14.87 9.98 13.72
C GLY A 300 -14.54 11.43 13.36
N LYS A 301 -14.60 12.35 14.34
CA LYS A 301 -14.48 13.80 14.13
C LYS A 301 -13.59 14.49 15.14
N THR A 302 -12.95 15.56 14.72
CA THR A 302 -12.20 16.45 15.62
C THR A 302 -12.13 17.86 15.03
N THR A 303 -11.81 18.86 15.84
CA THR A 303 -11.62 20.24 15.35
C THR A 303 -10.15 20.59 15.39
N ILE A 304 -9.62 21.02 14.25
CA ILE A 304 -8.21 21.39 14.09
C ILE A 304 -8.14 22.85 13.65
N ASP A 305 -7.64 23.73 14.53
CA ASP A 305 -7.41 25.16 14.28
C ASP A 305 -8.61 25.99 13.76
N GLN A 306 -9.85 25.44 13.77
CA GLN A 306 -11.16 25.96 13.26
C GLN A 306 -11.80 25.13 12.13
N ASN A 307 -11.11 24.12 11.61
CA ASN A 307 -11.68 23.21 10.61
C ASN A 307 -12.21 21.94 11.28
N GLU A 308 -13.46 21.58 10.97
CA GLU A 308 -13.97 20.25 11.31
C GLU A 308 -13.27 19.21 10.42
N PHE A 309 -12.55 18.31 11.08
CA PHE A 309 -11.97 17.13 10.47
C PHE A 309 -12.89 15.95 10.73
N THR A 310 -13.32 15.26 9.67
CA THR A 310 -14.08 14.00 9.75
C THR A 310 -13.40 12.94 8.89
N SER A 311 -13.29 11.70 9.35
CA SER A 311 -12.80 10.58 8.53
C SER A 311 -13.37 9.25 9.00
N GLU A 312 -13.42 8.28 8.09
CA GLU A 312 -13.80 6.88 8.37
C GLU A 312 -12.57 5.98 8.60
N CYS A 313 -11.37 6.55 8.64
CA CYS A 313 -10.11 5.83 8.76
C CYS A 313 -10.00 5.05 10.09
N GLY A 314 -9.79 3.75 10.01
CA GLY A 314 -9.46 2.90 11.16
C GLY A 314 -8.11 3.27 11.76
N PHE A 315 -7.92 2.98 13.04
CA PHE A 315 -6.70 3.34 13.76
C PHE A 315 -6.14 2.16 14.55
N ASP A 316 -4.90 1.78 14.29
CA ASP A 316 -4.21 0.70 15.00
C ASP A 316 -2.94 1.20 15.69
N THR A 317 -2.73 0.75 16.93
CA THR A 317 -1.53 1.04 17.71
C THR A 317 -0.81 -0.26 18.04
N ASN A 318 0.36 -0.45 17.41
CA ASN A 318 1.20 -1.61 17.63
C ASN A 318 2.33 -1.31 18.62
N GLY A 319 2.36 -2.07 19.71
CA GLY A 319 3.42 -2.03 20.72
C GLY A 319 4.20 -3.34 20.80
N LYS A 320 5.43 -3.23 21.32
CA LYS A 320 6.26 -4.38 21.66
C LYS A 320 6.37 -4.51 23.18
N TYR A 321 6.23 -5.74 23.69
CA TYR A 321 6.61 -6.06 25.06
C TYR A 321 7.74 -7.11 25.08
N PRO A 322 8.66 -7.04 26.05
CA PRO A 322 9.73 -8.03 26.17
C PRO A 322 9.19 -9.39 26.60
N ILE A 323 9.68 -10.48 25.99
CA ILE A 323 9.45 -11.84 26.51
C ILE A 323 10.75 -12.40 27.11
N LYS A 324 10.63 -13.11 28.24
CA LYS A 324 11.74 -13.82 28.90
C LYS A 324 12.13 -15.16 28.24
N ARG A 325 11.40 -15.64 27.22
CA ARG A 325 11.66 -16.87 26.45
C ARG A 325 11.54 -16.59 24.95
N LYS A 326 12.36 -17.25 24.13
CA LYS A 326 12.31 -17.17 22.66
C LYS A 326 10.93 -17.60 22.18
N SER A 327 10.21 -16.69 21.53
CA SER A 327 8.97 -17.00 20.81
C SER A 327 9.28 -17.63 19.46
N GLN A 328 8.44 -18.57 19.01
CA GLN A 328 8.43 -19.06 17.64
C GLN A 328 8.20 -17.89 16.66
N THR A 329 8.85 -17.98 15.49
CA THR A 329 8.66 -17.02 14.39
C THR A 329 7.55 -17.58 13.49
N TYR A 330 6.56 -16.77 13.13
CA TYR A 330 5.36 -17.22 12.40
C TYR A 330 5.36 -16.89 10.90
N ASN A 331 6.30 -16.04 10.46
CA ASN A 331 6.42 -15.64 9.06
C ASN A 331 7.18 -16.72 8.26
N LYS A 332 6.79 -16.90 7.00
CA LYS A 332 7.46 -17.78 6.03
C LYS A 332 8.79 -17.21 5.53
#